data_AF-A0A8H6X1B0-F1
#
_entry.id   AF-A0A8H6X1B0-F1
#
_cell.length_a   1.000
_cell.length_b   1.000
_cell.length_c   1.000
_cell.angle_alpha   90.00
_cell.angle_beta   90.00
_cell.angle_gamma   90.00
#
_symmetry.space_group_name_H-M   'P 1'
#
loop_
_entity.id
_entity.type
_entity.pdbx_description
1 polymer ?
#
loop_
_entity_poly.entity_id
_entity_poly.type
_entity_poly.pdbx_seq_one_letter_code
_entity_poly.pdbx_strand_id
1 'polypeptide(L)'
;MKLVTEEQFNAHAAASRRGAIEGGLLGGGVAALGSFYAQRRWAYYRTLPPSLKILGVIFVGAPALAIQAERRGLEYDKSQWEGDSTKILEHQEQTALTRWQQLSTREKVVDWAQRHEYSIIVGSWALSLGLAGGIISRNKYQTTAQKIVQARMWAQGLTIGIILTAAGLKTNLNKGEAPARPIADHSWMEVIQQQERDRLEEERIKARLASREMSESS
;
A
#
# COMPACT_ATOMS: atom_id res chain seq x y z
N MET A 1 -12.47 -0.59 -24.96
CA MET A 1 -12.56 -1.03 -23.55
C MET A 1 -13.84 -1.82 -23.38
N LYS A 2 -13.79 -3.07 -22.90
CA LYS A 2 -15.00 -3.71 -22.36
C LYS A 2 -15.35 -2.91 -21.10
N LEU A 3 -16.52 -2.27 -21.10
CA LEU A 3 -17.05 -1.65 -19.89
C LEU A 3 -17.18 -2.75 -18.85
N VAL A 4 -16.66 -2.50 -17.64
CA VAL A 4 -16.85 -3.42 -16.50
C VAL A 4 -18.35 -3.69 -16.39
N THR A 5 -18.73 -4.96 -16.44
CA THR A 5 -20.13 -5.31 -16.27
C THR A 5 -20.56 -4.96 -14.85
N GLU A 6 -21.80 -4.52 -14.69
CA GLU A 6 -22.34 -4.15 -13.37
C GLU A 6 -22.20 -5.31 -12.36
N GLU A 7 -22.26 -6.55 -12.87
CA GLU A 7 -22.01 -7.78 -12.11
C GLU A 7 -20.57 -7.88 -11.59
N GLN A 8 -19.56 -7.63 -12.43
CA GLN A 8 -18.15 -7.62 -12.01
C GLN A 8 -17.85 -6.52 -10.98
N PHE A 9 -18.45 -5.34 -11.15
CA PHE A 9 -18.31 -4.26 -10.16
C PHE A 9 -18.91 -4.64 -8.81
N ASN A 10 -20.11 -5.23 -8.81
CA ASN A 10 -20.78 -5.68 -7.59
C ASN A 10 -20.02 -6.81 -6.89
N ALA A 11 -19.43 -7.73 -7.66
CA ALA A 11 -18.60 -8.81 -7.14
C ALA A 11 -17.28 -8.31 -6.53
N HIS A 12 -16.58 -7.39 -7.19
CA HIS A 12 -15.40 -6.73 -6.63
C HIS A 12 -15.75 -5.94 -5.34
N ALA A 13 -16.87 -5.21 -5.36
CA ALA A 13 -17.34 -4.47 -4.19
C ALA A 13 -17.72 -5.42 -3.03
N ALA A 14 -18.29 -6.59 -3.32
CA ALA A 14 -18.57 -7.62 -2.32
C ALA A 14 -17.29 -8.21 -1.71
N ALA A 15 -16.28 -8.51 -2.54
CA ALA A 15 -14.98 -8.98 -2.09
C ALA A 15 -14.28 -7.94 -1.19
N SER A 16 -14.30 -6.67 -1.59
CA SER A 16 -13.74 -5.56 -0.82
C SER A 16 -14.48 -5.36 0.52
N ARG A 17 -15.82 -5.39 0.52
CA ARG A 17 -16.62 -5.31 1.76
C ARG A 17 -16.33 -6.47 2.71
N ARG A 18 -16.19 -7.68 2.18
CA ARG A 18 -15.82 -8.85 2.99
C ARG A 18 -14.44 -8.66 3.62
N GLY A 19 -13.47 -8.17 2.84
CA GLY A 19 -12.15 -7.78 3.35
C GLY A 19 -12.26 -6.74 4.46
N ALA A 20 -13.02 -5.67 4.25
CA ALA A 20 -13.24 -4.62 5.26
C ALA A 20 -13.80 -5.17 6.57
N ILE A 21 -14.81 -6.06 6.50
CA ILE A 21 -15.42 -6.67 7.69
C ILE A 21 -14.39 -7.53 8.42
N GLU A 22 -13.67 -8.40 7.70
CA GLU A 22 -12.65 -9.27 8.30
C GLU A 22 -11.52 -8.44 8.94
N GLY A 23 -11.01 -7.42 8.25
CA GLY A 23 -9.97 -6.54 8.75
C GLY A 23 -10.42 -5.67 9.92
N GLY A 24 -11.65 -5.15 9.87
CA GLY A 24 -12.24 -4.37 10.95
C GLY A 24 -12.47 -5.19 12.22
N LEU A 25 -12.97 -6.42 12.07
CA LEU A 25 -13.19 -7.32 13.22
C LEU A 25 -11.86 -7.81 13.83
N LEU A 26 -10.90 -8.22 13.00
CA LEU A 26 -9.60 -8.67 13.48
C LEU A 26 -8.78 -7.51 14.06
N GLY A 27 -8.66 -6.41 13.32
CA GLY A 27 -7.91 -5.22 13.74
C GLY A 27 -8.55 -4.55 14.96
N GLY A 28 -9.87 -4.37 14.94
CA GLY A 28 -10.63 -3.84 16.08
C GLY A 28 -10.58 -4.75 17.29
N GLY A 29 -10.67 -6.07 17.10
CA GLY A 29 -10.55 -7.07 18.17
C GLY A 29 -9.17 -7.04 18.83
N VAL A 30 -8.09 -7.07 18.05
CA VAL A 30 -6.71 -6.96 18.57
C VAL A 30 -6.52 -5.63 19.31
N ALA A 31 -7.01 -4.53 18.76
CA ALA A 31 -6.90 -3.21 19.37
C ALA A 31 -7.70 -3.09 20.68
N ALA A 32 -8.91 -3.67 20.73
CA ALA A 32 -9.74 -3.71 21.93
C ALA A 32 -9.10 -4.58 23.02
N LEU A 33 -8.56 -5.75 22.66
CA LEU A 33 -7.81 -6.61 23.59
C LEU A 33 -6.55 -5.91 24.12
N GLY A 34 -5.82 -5.20 23.23
CA GLY A 34 -4.67 -4.39 23.62
C GLY A 34 -5.05 -3.26 24.58
N SER A 35 -6.16 -2.57 24.31
CA SER A 35 -6.72 -1.54 25.18
C SER A 35 -7.13 -2.10 26.55
N PHE A 36 -7.78 -3.27 26.57
CA PHE A 36 -8.15 -3.98 27.79
C PHE A 36 -6.93 -4.41 28.62
N TYR A 37 -5.90 -4.94 27.97
CA TYR A 37 -4.65 -5.30 28.62
C TYR A 37 -3.93 -4.08 29.22
N ALA A 38 -3.85 -2.98 28.45
CA ALA A 38 -3.27 -1.72 28.90
C ALA A 38 -4.02 -1.14 30.11
N GLN A 39 -5.35 -1.22 30.11
CA GLN A 39 -6.21 -0.82 31.24
C GLN A 39 -5.85 -1.59 32.52
N ARG A 40 -5.54 -2.88 32.43
CA ARG A 40 -5.16 -3.69 33.60
C ARG A 40 -3.74 -3.39 34.07
N ARG A 41 -2.78 -3.30 33.15
CA ARG A 41 -1.35 -3.25 33.48
C ARG A 41 -0.82 -1.86 33.85
N TRP A 42 -1.36 -0.78 33.26
CA TRP A 42 -0.80 0.57 33.37
C TRP A 42 -1.74 1.53 34.10
N ALA A 43 -1.29 2.08 35.24
CA ALA A 43 -2.07 3.02 36.04
C ALA A 43 -2.44 4.30 35.25
N TYR A 44 -1.53 4.79 34.41
CA TYR A 44 -1.76 5.94 33.54
C TYR A 44 -2.84 5.69 32.47
N TYR A 45 -2.93 4.47 31.94
CA TYR A 45 -3.96 4.12 30.95
C TYR A 45 -5.36 4.14 31.58
N ARG A 46 -5.48 3.81 32.86
CA ARG A 46 -6.77 3.85 33.57
C ARG A 46 -7.34 5.26 33.67
N THR A 47 -6.47 6.24 33.89
CA THR A 47 -6.84 7.66 34.05
C THR A 47 -7.16 8.36 32.72
N LEU A 48 -6.89 7.73 31.57
CA LEU A 48 -7.19 8.31 30.27
C LEU A 48 -8.71 8.46 30.06
N PRO A 49 -9.18 9.59 29.48
CA PRO A 49 -10.55 9.77 29.03
C PRO A 49 -11.01 8.66 28.08
N PRO A 50 -12.29 8.25 28.11
CA PRO A 50 -12.84 7.24 27.21
C PRO A 50 -12.61 7.57 25.73
N SER A 51 -12.69 8.85 25.35
CA SER A 51 -12.46 9.30 23.97
C SER A 51 -11.06 8.97 23.46
N LEU A 52 -10.02 9.15 24.28
CA LEU A 52 -8.64 8.83 23.90
C LEU A 52 -8.40 7.31 23.82
N LYS A 53 -9.12 6.52 24.62
CA LYS A 53 -9.06 5.05 24.53
C LYS A 53 -9.66 4.55 23.23
N ILE A 54 -10.85 5.05 22.88
CA ILE A 54 -11.53 4.74 21.61
C ILE A 54 -10.68 5.18 20.42
N LEU A 55 -10.10 6.38 20.49
CA LEU A 55 -9.22 6.89 19.45
C LEU A 55 -8.04 5.93 19.19
N GLY A 56 -7.42 5.40 20.25
CA GLY A 56 -6.35 4.40 20.11
C GLY A 56 -6.81 3.11 19.43
N VAL A 57 -8.04 2.67 19.70
CA VAL A 57 -8.63 1.50 19.02
C VAL A 57 -8.87 1.79 17.54
N ILE A 58 -9.40 2.98 17.21
CA ILE A 58 -9.65 3.41 15.84
C ILE A 58 -8.36 3.52 15.03
N PHE A 59 -7.28 4.04 15.63
CA PHE A 59 -5.98 4.16 14.96
C PHE A 59 -5.38 2.82 14.50
N VAL A 60 -5.81 1.70 15.11
CA VAL A 60 -5.37 0.36 14.69
C VAL A 60 -6.44 -0.31 13.81
N GLY A 61 -7.72 -0.19 14.20
CA GLY A 61 -8.82 -0.84 13.49
C GLY A 61 -9.10 -0.26 12.11
N ALA A 62 -9.08 1.07 11.95
CA ALA A 62 -9.41 1.70 10.67
C ALA A 62 -8.37 1.43 9.57
N PRO A 63 -7.05 1.50 9.82
CA PRO A 63 -6.06 1.07 8.83
C PRO A 63 -6.16 -0.43 8.51
N ALA A 64 -6.37 -1.28 9.52
CA ALA A 64 -6.51 -2.73 9.31
C ALA A 64 -7.72 -3.06 8.42
N LEU A 65 -8.84 -2.37 8.61
CA LEU A 65 -10.02 -2.45 7.75
C LEU A 65 -9.67 -2.06 6.30
N ALA A 66 -9.03 -0.91 6.10
CA ALA A 66 -8.70 -0.41 4.77
C ALA A 66 -7.74 -1.36 4.02
N ILE A 67 -6.67 -1.79 4.69
CA ILE A 67 -5.66 -2.69 4.10
C ILE A 67 -6.30 -4.03 3.69
N GLN A 68 -7.16 -4.60 4.53
CA GLN A 68 -7.82 -5.86 4.19
C GLN A 68 -8.87 -5.73 3.10
N ALA A 69 -9.59 -4.60 3.05
CA ALA A 69 -10.53 -4.31 1.97
C ALA A 69 -9.80 -4.29 0.62
N GLU A 70 -8.71 -3.55 0.55
CA GLU A 70 -7.89 -3.44 -0.67
C GLU A 70 -7.23 -4.75 -1.05
N ARG A 71 -6.67 -5.48 -0.08
CA ARG A 71 -6.07 -6.80 -0.33
C ARG A 71 -7.06 -7.78 -0.95
N ARG A 72 -8.32 -7.78 -0.51
CA ARG A 72 -9.36 -8.67 -1.05
C ARG A 72 -9.93 -8.20 -2.38
N GLY A 73 -9.96 -6.89 -2.64
CA GLY A 73 -10.22 -6.35 -3.98
C GLY A 73 -9.17 -6.83 -4.98
N LEU A 74 -7.88 -6.66 -4.64
CA LEU A 74 -6.77 -7.12 -5.47
C LEU A 74 -6.75 -8.64 -5.68
N GLU A 75 -7.12 -9.43 -4.66
CA GLU A 75 -7.23 -10.88 -4.77
C GLU A 75 -8.35 -11.29 -5.74
N TYR A 76 -9.49 -10.58 -5.71
CA TYR A 76 -10.56 -10.78 -6.68
C TYR A 76 -10.12 -10.42 -8.10
N ASP A 77 -9.50 -9.26 -8.30
CA ASP A 77 -9.03 -8.83 -9.62
C ASP A 77 -8.03 -9.84 -10.22
N LYS A 78 -7.09 -10.32 -9.42
CA LYS A 78 -6.15 -11.39 -9.83
C LYS A 78 -6.85 -12.69 -10.21
N SER A 79 -7.96 -13.04 -9.54
CA SER A 79 -8.72 -14.26 -9.85
C SER A 79 -9.50 -14.18 -11.16
N GLN A 80 -9.79 -12.97 -11.64
CA GLN A 80 -10.49 -12.74 -12.91
C GLN A 80 -9.53 -12.68 -14.12
N TRP A 81 -8.22 -12.69 -13.87
CA TRP A 81 -7.23 -12.77 -14.93
C TRP A 81 -7.12 -14.20 -15.46
N GLU A 82 -7.73 -14.48 -16.61
CA GLU A 82 -7.58 -15.77 -17.31
C GLU A 82 -6.28 -15.82 -18.13
N GLY A 83 -5.63 -17.00 -18.17
CA GLY A 83 -4.60 -17.35 -19.16
C GLY A 83 -3.21 -16.72 -18.99
N ASP A 84 -2.57 -16.41 -20.14
CA ASP A 84 -1.14 -16.07 -20.33
C ASP A 84 -0.67 -14.81 -19.57
N SER A 85 -1.60 -13.98 -19.09
CA SER A 85 -1.31 -12.77 -18.28
C SER A 85 -0.57 -13.10 -16.98
N THR A 86 -0.87 -14.25 -16.36
CA THR A 86 -0.21 -14.73 -15.13
C THR A 86 1.24 -15.13 -15.37
N LYS A 87 1.54 -15.81 -16.49
CA LYS A 87 2.90 -16.19 -16.88
C LYS A 87 3.76 -14.99 -17.25
N ILE A 88 3.16 -13.95 -17.83
CA ILE A 88 3.85 -12.70 -18.16
C ILE A 88 4.26 -11.96 -16.89
N LEU A 89 3.35 -11.84 -15.92
CA LEU A 89 3.66 -11.28 -14.60
C LEU A 89 4.78 -12.05 -13.89
N GLU A 90 4.73 -13.38 -13.94
CA GLU A 90 5.76 -14.22 -13.34
C GLU A 90 7.11 -14.08 -14.04
N HIS A 91 7.14 -14.01 -15.38
CA HIS A 91 8.36 -13.75 -16.14
C HIS A 91 8.93 -12.35 -15.90
N GLN A 92 8.07 -11.34 -15.73
CA GLN A 92 8.48 -9.99 -15.36
C GLN A 92 9.04 -9.93 -13.95
N GLU A 93 8.41 -10.61 -12.99
CA GLU A 93 8.91 -10.69 -11.63
C GLU A 93 10.27 -11.40 -11.60
N GLN A 94 10.43 -12.49 -12.34
CA GLN A 94 11.72 -13.19 -12.47
C GLN A 94 12.80 -12.32 -13.12
N THR A 95 12.49 -11.57 -14.19
CA THR A 95 13.47 -10.68 -14.83
C THR A 95 13.81 -9.47 -13.94
N ALA A 96 12.84 -8.93 -13.20
CA ALA A 96 13.06 -7.89 -12.21
C ALA A 96 13.93 -8.37 -11.04
N LEU A 97 13.66 -9.58 -10.52
CA LEU A 97 14.47 -10.22 -9.48
C LEU A 97 15.91 -10.49 -9.96
N THR A 98 16.06 -10.99 -11.19
CA THR A 98 17.39 -11.22 -11.80
C THR A 98 18.17 -9.91 -11.92
N ARG A 99 17.52 -8.84 -12.39
CA ARG A 99 18.12 -7.51 -12.48
C ARG A 99 18.48 -6.97 -11.08
N TRP A 100 17.60 -7.16 -10.10
CA TRP A 100 17.85 -6.74 -8.72
C TRP A 100 19.02 -7.50 -8.10
N GLN A 101 19.19 -8.79 -8.39
CA GLN A 101 20.32 -9.59 -7.93
C GLN A 101 21.66 -9.06 -8.47
N GLN A 102 21.67 -8.56 -9.71
CA GLN A 102 22.84 -7.96 -10.36
C GLN A 102 23.23 -6.59 -9.80
N LEU A 103 22.35 -5.92 -9.06
CA LEU A 103 22.66 -4.63 -8.42
C LEU A 103 23.70 -4.78 -7.30
N SER A 104 24.54 -3.76 -7.14
CA SER A 104 25.45 -3.64 -6.01
C SER A 104 24.67 -3.41 -4.70
N THR A 105 25.31 -3.69 -3.55
CA THR A 105 24.67 -3.56 -2.23
C THR A 105 24.15 -2.15 -1.96
N ARG A 106 24.86 -1.12 -2.45
CA ARG A 106 24.44 0.28 -2.30
C ARG A 106 23.20 0.57 -3.14
N GLU A 107 23.17 0.12 -4.40
CA GLU A 107 22.03 0.28 -5.29
C GLU A 107 20.80 -0.47 -4.77
N LYS A 108 20.98 -1.68 -4.22
CA LYS A 108 19.90 -2.46 -3.59
C LYS A 108 19.24 -1.71 -2.43
N VAL A 109 20.03 -1.04 -1.59
CA VAL A 109 19.51 -0.25 -0.46
C VAL A 109 18.76 0.98 -0.96
N VAL A 110 19.29 1.67 -1.96
CA VAL A 110 18.61 2.84 -2.57
C VAL A 110 17.30 2.43 -3.23
N ASP A 111 17.32 1.36 -4.02
CA ASP A 111 16.14 0.80 -4.69
C ASP A 111 15.07 0.34 -3.68
N TRP A 112 15.48 -0.34 -2.60
CA TRP A 112 14.57 -0.70 -1.51
C TRP A 112 13.97 0.54 -0.82
N ALA A 113 14.80 1.56 -0.56
CA ALA A 113 14.34 2.78 0.08
C ALA A 113 13.35 3.57 -0.79
N GLN A 114 13.56 3.58 -2.10
CA GLN A 114 12.64 4.19 -3.06
C GLN A 114 11.30 3.43 -3.12
N ARG A 115 11.33 2.09 -3.16
CA ARG A 115 10.11 1.26 -3.15
C ARG A 115 9.27 1.40 -1.87
N HIS A 116 9.92 1.72 -0.75
CA HIS A 116 9.27 1.86 0.55
C HIS A 116 9.28 3.31 1.08
N GLU A 117 9.30 4.31 0.20
CA GLU A 117 9.40 5.74 0.57
C GLU A 117 8.41 6.13 1.68
N TYR A 118 7.13 5.78 1.54
CA TYR A 118 6.10 6.11 2.52
C TYR A 118 6.28 5.36 3.83
N SER A 119 6.72 4.10 3.77
CA SER A 119 6.97 3.31 4.98
C SER A 119 8.15 3.87 5.77
N ILE A 120 9.19 4.36 5.08
CA ILE A 120 10.34 5.01 5.72
C ILE A 120 9.93 6.36 6.32
N ILE A 121 9.15 7.17 5.60
CA ILE A 121 8.65 8.45 6.12
C ILE A 121 7.80 8.23 7.38
N VAL A 122 6.83 7.31 7.33
CA VAL A 122 5.96 6.99 8.47
C VAL A 122 6.75 6.35 9.62
N GLY A 123 7.69 5.45 9.32
CA GLY A 123 8.55 4.82 10.31
C GLY A 123 9.45 5.82 11.03
N SER A 124 10.08 6.74 10.28
CA SER A 124 10.90 7.82 10.82
C SER A 124 10.08 8.80 11.68
N TRP A 125 8.84 9.09 11.27
CA TRP A 125 7.90 9.86 12.08
C TRP A 125 7.55 9.16 13.40
N ALA A 126 7.19 7.88 13.34
CA ALA A 126 6.85 7.11 14.53
C ALA A 126 8.06 7.00 15.48
N LEU A 127 9.25 6.78 14.93
CA LEU A 127 10.50 6.72 15.68
C LEU A 127 10.81 8.05 16.36
N SER A 128 10.71 9.17 15.64
CA SER A 128 10.96 10.51 16.18
C SER A 128 9.95 10.90 17.26
N LEU A 129 8.67 10.57 17.10
CA LEU A 129 7.66 10.70 18.17
C LEU A 129 7.99 9.84 19.38
N GLY A 130 8.43 8.59 19.17
CA GLY A 130 8.85 7.69 20.24
C GLY A 130 10.03 8.25 21.03
N LEU A 131 11.05 8.74 20.33
CA LEU A 131 12.22 9.38 20.95
C LEU A 131 11.84 10.66 21.70
N ALA A 132 11.07 11.56 21.08
CA ALA A 132 10.60 12.78 21.70
C ALA A 132 9.76 12.49 22.95
N GLY A 133 8.82 11.53 22.88
CA GLY A 133 8.03 11.06 24.00
C GLY A 133 8.88 10.46 25.11
N GLY A 134 9.88 9.65 24.76
CA GLY A 134 10.86 9.10 25.70
C GLY A 134 11.62 10.19 26.45
N ILE A 135 12.13 11.20 25.74
CA ILE A 135 12.85 12.33 26.31
C ILE A 135 11.94 13.16 27.24
N ILE A 136 10.73 13.52 26.78
CA ILE A 136 9.76 14.31 27.56
C ILE A 136 9.31 13.54 28.82
N SER A 137 9.08 12.23 28.70
CA SER A 137 8.64 11.41 29.83
C SER A 137 9.70 11.32 30.93
N ARG A 138 10.99 11.21 30.56
CA ARG A 138 12.12 11.06 31.48
C ARG A 138 12.48 12.34 32.24
N ASN A 139 12.04 13.51 31.78
CA ASN A 139 12.31 14.76 32.48
C ASN A 139 11.45 14.88 33.76
N LYS A 140 12.08 14.75 34.94
CA LYS A 140 11.41 14.77 36.26
C LYS A 140 11.11 16.20 36.75
N TYR A 141 11.71 17.22 36.14
CA TYR A 141 11.60 18.62 36.59
C TYR A 141 10.42 19.39 35.98
N GLN A 142 9.61 18.74 35.13
CA GLN A 142 8.44 19.36 34.49
C GLN A 142 7.14 18.76 35.00
N THR A 143 6.15 19.64 35.22
CA THR A 143 4.78 19.22 35.54
C THR A 143 4.11 18.54 34.34
N THR A 144 3.10 17.71 34.60
CA THR A 144 2.35 17.01 33.54
C THR A 144 1.73 17.97 32.52
N ALA A 145 1.25 19.13 32.97
CA ALA A 145 0.69 20.16 32.09
C ALA A 145 1.75 20.73 31.12
N GLN A 146 2.98 21.00 31.61
CA GLN A 146 4.08 21.49 30.78
C GLN A 146 4.51 20.45 29.74
N LYS A 147 4.56 19.17 30.11
CA LYS A 147 4.87 18.07 29.18
C LYS A 147 3.86 17.98 28.04
N ILE A 148 2.57 18.21 28.30
CA ILE A 148 1.52 18.20 27.27
C ILE A 148 1.72 19.35 26.29
N VAL A 149 2.01 20.56 26.77
CA VAL A 149 2.26 21.72 25.91
C VAL A 149 3.50 21.48 25.04
N GLN A 150 4.57 20.94 25.62
CA GLN A 150 5.77 20.58 24.86
C GLN A 150 5.48 19.52 23.82
N ALA A 151 4.76 18.45 24.17
CA ALA A 151 4.40 17.40 23.24
C ALA A 151 3.63 17.95 22.03
N ARG A 152 2.73 18.92 22.22
CA ARG A 152 2.01 19.59 21.12
C ARG A 152 2.94 20.38 20.20
N MET A 153 3.89 21.15 20.76
CA MET A 153 4.87 21.90 19.97
C MET A 153 5.78 20.96 19.16
N TRP A 154 6.25 19.87 19.77
CA TRP A 154 7.03 18.84 19.10
C TRP A 154 6.24 18.17 17.98
N ALA A 155 4.98 17.80 18.22
CA ALA A 155 4.13 17.18 17.20
C ALA A 155 3.97 18.09 15.98
N GLN A 156 3.67 19.37 16.21
CA GLN A 156 3.52 20.36 15.12
C GLN A 156 4.83 20.54 14.34
N GLY A 157 5.96 20.70 15.05
CA GLY A 157 7.26 20.84 14.41
C GLY A 157 7.67 19.60 13.60
N LEU A 158 7.38 18.40 14.10
CA LEU A 158 7.64 17.14 13.42
C LEU A 158 6.83 17.01 12.13
N THR A 159 5.54 17.34 12.16
CA THR A 159 4.70 17.29 10.97
C THR A 159 5.22 18.23 9.89
N ILE A 160 5.56 19.47 10.24
CA ILE A 160 6.11 20.44 9.30
C ILE A 160 7.45 19.93 8.74
N GLY A 161 8.35 19.45 9.60
CA GLY A 161 9.64 18.88 9.20
C GLY A 161 9.48 17.75 8.18
N ILE A 162 8.54 16.83 8.43
CA ILE A 162 8.27 15.71 7.52
C ILE A 162 7.72 16.17 6.19
N ILE A 163 6.77 17.11 6.17
CA ILE A 163 6.22 17.65 4.92
C ILE A 163 7.34 18.28 4.09
N LEU A 164 8.21 19.07 4.73
CA LEU A 164 9.37 19.68 4.07
C LEU A 164 10.39 18.65 3.58
N THR A 165 10.68 17.62 4.39
CA THR A 165 11.58 16.52 3.98
C THR A 165 11.00 15.71 2.82
N ALA A 166 9.72 15.37 2.86
CA ALA A 166 9.04 14.65 1.78
C ALA A 166 9.01 15.48 0.49
N ALA A 167 8.70 16.78 0.59
CA ALA A 167 8.74 17.69 -0.55
C ALA A 167 10.16 17.83 -1.12
N GLY A 168 11.17 17.98 -0.25
CA GLY A 168 12.58 18.07 -0.64
C GLY A 168 13.10 16.80 -1.32
N LEU A 169 12.76 15.63 -0.78
CA LEU A 169 13.06 14.33 -1.40
C LEU A 169 12.43 14.22 -2.79
N LYS A 170 11.14 14.53 -2.93
CA LYS A 170 10.48 14.52 -4.25
C LYS A 170 11.11 15.51 -5.24
N THR A 171 11.57 16.66 -4.77
CA THR A 171 12.18 17.68 -5.64
C THR A 171 13.61 17.31 -6.05
N ASN A 172 14.41 16.72 -5.15
CA ASN A 172 15.79 16.29 -5.44
C ASN A 172 15.83 15.04 -6.32
N LEU A 173 14.92 14.09 -6.12
CA LEU A 173 14.76 12.92 -7.00
C LEU A 173 14.42 13.32 -8.45
N ASN A 174 13.83 14.50 -8.66
CA ASN A 174 13.50 15.02 -9.99
C ASN A 174 14.63 15.82 -10.66
N LYS A 175 15.74 16.11 -9.97
CA LYS A 175 16.81 17.02 -10.45
C LYS A 175 18.09 16.34 -10.93
N GLY A 176 18.29 15.06 -10.66
CA GLY A 176 19.48 14.32 -11.06
C GLY A 176 19.08 13.02 -11.75
N GLU A 177 19.38 12.93 -13.04
CA GLU A 177 19.07 11.79 -13.93
C GLU A 177 17.58 11.64 -14.24
N ALA A 178 17.27 11.19 -15.45
CA ALA A 178 15.91 10.88 -15.88
C ALA A 178 15.25 10.11 -14.74
N PRO A 179 14.04 10.52 -14.28
CA PRO A 179 13.44 9.99 -13.07
C PRO A 179 13.59 8.48 -13.16
N ALA A 180 14.26 7.86 -12.18
CA ALA A 180 14.14 6.43 -11.98
C ALA A 180 12.64 6.22 -11.98
N ARG A 181 12.13 5.73 -13.13
CA ARG A 181 10.71 5.79 -13.41
C ARG A 181 10.10 5.16 -12.18
N PRO A 182 9.05 5.77 -11.57
CA PRO A 182 8.32 5.03 -10.57
C PRO A 182 8.16 3.64 -11.17
N ILE A 183 8.45 2.58 -10.42
CA ILE A 183 8.02 1.25 -10.81
C ILE A 183 6.48 1.29 -10.68
N ALA A 184 5.87 2.15 -11.48
CA ALA A 184 4.48 2.20 -11.78
C ALA A 184 4.28 0.86 -12.42
N ASP A 185 3.38 0.11 -11.82
CA ASP A 185 3.03 -1.23 -12.24
C ASP A 185 2.37 -1.11 -13.62
N HIS A 186 3.19 -1.01 -14.67
CA HIS A 186 2.77 -0.99 -16.07
C HIS A 186 2.39 -2.40 -16.54
N SER A 187 2.45 -3.38 -15.64
CA SER A 187 1.96 -4.73 -15.90
C SER A 187 0.53 -4.70 -16.45
N TRP A 188 -0.33 -3.82 -15.93
CA TRP A 188 -1.69 -3.60 -16.45
C TRP A 188 -1.70 -3.08 -17.89
N MET A 189 -0.78 -2.19 -18.24
CA MET A 189 -0.67 -1.62 -19.59
C MET A 189 -0.16 -2.68 -20.58
N GLU A 190 0.78 -3.52 -20.15
CA GLU A 190 1.28 -4.65 -20.94
C GLU A 190 0.22 -5.75 -21.09
N VAL A 191 -0.54 -6.06 -20.03
CA VAL A 191 -1.69 -6.99 -20.10
C VAL A 191 -2.72 -6.49 -21.10
N ILE A 192 -3.05 -5.20 -21.10
CA ILE A 192 -3.98 -4.61 -22.09
C ILE A 192 -3.42 -4.72 -23.52
N GLN A 193 -2.14 -4.37 -23.72
CA GLN A 193 -1.50 -4.48 -25.03
C GLN A 193 -1.45 -5.92 -25.53
N GLN A 194 -1.26 -6.89 -24.63
CA GLN A 194 -1.25 -8.31 -24.95
C GLN A 194 -2.63 -8.78 -25.40
N GLN A 195 -3.68 -8.46 -24.63
CA GLN A 195 -5.06 -8.79 -25.00
C GLN A 195 -5.44 -8.24 -26.38
N GLU A 196 -4.94 -7.05 -26.73
CA GLU A 196 -5.14 -6.47 -28.05
C GLU A 196 -4.40 -7.26 -29.15
N ARG A 197 -3.17 -7.73 -28.88
CA ARG A 197 -2.42 -8.61 -29.82
C ARG A 197 -3.12 -9.95 -30.03
N ASP A 198 -3.54 -10.62 -28.97
CA ASP A 198 -4.21 -11.92 -29.04
C ASP A 198 -5.51 -11.82 -29.85
N ARG A 199 -6.29 -10.75 -29.62
CA ARG A 199 -7.50 -10.46 -30.40
C ARG A 199 -7.19 -10.27 -31.89
N LEU A 200 -6.14 -9.52 -32.23
CA LEU A 200 -5.74 -9.31 -33.62
C LEU A 200 -5.26 -10.61 -34.27
N GLU A 201 -4.62 -11.51 -33.52
CA GLU A 201 -4.23 -12.83 -34.00
C GLU A 201 -5.45 -13.73 -34.26
N GLU A 202 -6.43 -13.75 -33.37
CA GLU A 202 -7.68 -14.48 -33.59
C GLU A 202 -8.43 -13.98 -34.82
N GLU A 203 -8.51 -12.65 -35.01
CA GLU A 203 -9.13 -12.04 -36.19
C GLU A 203 -8.38 -12.41 -37.48
N ARG A 204 -7.04 -12.47 -37.45
CA ARG A 204 -6.22 -12.93 -38.58
C ARG A 204 -6.41 -14.42 -38.89
N ILE A 205 -6.52 -15.26 -37.87
CA ILE A 205 -6.77 -16.70 -38.03
C ILE A 205 -8.15 -16.93 -38.63
N LYS A 206 -9.19 -16.24 -38.12
CA LYS A 206 -10.55 -16.28 -38.69
C LYS A 206 -10.58 -15.81 -40.13
N ALA A 207 -9.90 -14.71 -40.46
CA ALA A 207 -9.79 -14.22 -41.83
C ALA A 207 -9.08 -15.21 -42.77
N ARG A 208 -8.01 -15.86 -42.31
CA ARG A 208 -7.34 -16.93 -43.07
C ARG A 208 -8.25 -18.13 -43.31
N LEU A 209 -8.96 -18.60 -42.29
CA LEU A 209 -9.89 -19.72 -42.41
C LEU A 209 -11.03 -19.40 -43.39
N ALA A 210 -11.64 -18.22 -43.27
CA ALA A 210 -12.66 -17.74 -44.21
C ALA A 210 -12.13 -17.64 -45.66
N SER A 211 -10.91 -17.12 -45.85
CA SER A 211 -10.29 -17.05 -47.18
C SER A 211 -9.99 -18.42 -47.79
N ARG A 212 -9.68 -19.42 -46.95
CA ARG A 212 -9.40 -20.79 -47.36
C ARG A 212 -10.68 -21.53 -47.76
N GLU A 213 -11.74 -21.40 -46.98
CA GLU A 213 -13.07 -21.95 -47.30
C GLU A 213 -13.63 -21.36 -48.61
N MET A 214 -13.39 -20.07 -48.85
CA MET A 214 -13.81 -19.40 -50.08
C MET A 214 -13.02 -19.86 -51.33
N SER A 215 -11.80 -20.39 -51.16
CA SER A 215 -10.99 -20.97 -52.24
C SER A 215 -11.31 -22.44 -52.53
N GLU A 216 -11.86 -23.18 -51.56
CA GLU A 216 -12.27 -24.59 -51.72
C GLU A 216 -13.69 -24.72 -52.28
N SER A 217 -14.47 -23.63 -52.31
CA SER A 217 -15.85 -23.58 -52.82
C SER A 217 -15.99 -23.04 -54.27
N SER A 218 -14.88 -22.68 -54.94
CA SER A 218 -14.85 -22.28 -56.36
C SER A 218 -14.21 -23.35 -57.23
#